data_AF-R9C082-F1
#
_entry.id   AF-R9C082-F1
#
_cell.length_a   1.000
_cell.length_b   1.000
_cell.length_c   1.000
_cell.angle_alpha   90.00
_cell.angle_beta   90.00
_cell.angle_gamma   90.00
#
_symmetry.space_group_name_H-M   'P 1'
#
loop_
_entity.id
_entity.type
_entity.pdbx_description
1 polymer ?
#
loop_
_entity_poly.entity_id
_entity_poly.type
_entity_poly.pdbx_seq_one_letter_code
_entity_poly.pdbx_strand_id
1 'polypeptide(L)'
;MDLKKYSEEDYCDIYPNRICDNCGDCLKEEGIDVRAIKIEDIAKTVEENEFLENEYKKMLESLKEEHLSDVKIEEVGEYALENESSDYVDAFDHIEYIDDLDIFGEDSLEDATEEIFPGVRKLKGKY
;
A
#
# COMPACT_ATOMS: atom_id res chain seq x y z
N MET A 1 20.80 42.20 -3.97
CA MET A 1 19.38 41.78 -4.04
C MET A 1 19.22 40.79 -2.93
N ASP A 2 18.52 41.15 -1.86
CA ASP A 2 18.27 40.25 -0.74
C ASP A 2 17.51 39.03 -1.26
N LEU A 3 18.20 37.90 -1.31
CA LEU A 3 17.58 36.59 -1.50
C LEU A 3 16.68 36.39 -0.29
N LYS A 4 15.40 36.71 -0.41
CA LYS A 4 14.40 36.28 0.58
C LYS A 4 14.57 34.76 0.70
N LYS A 5 15.10 34.32 1.84
CA LYS A 5 15.44 32.92 2.10
C LYS A 5 14.22 32.00 2.09
N TYR A 6 13.04 32.61 2.21
CA TYR A 6 11.75 31.94 2.27
C TYR A 6 10.74 32.69 1.40
N SER A 7 9.94 31.95 0.64
CA SER A 7 8.81 32.45 -0.14
C SER A 7 7.58 32.61 0.76
N GLU A 8 6.51 33.22 0.24
CA GLU A 8 5.25 33.35 1.00
C GLU A 8 4.59 31.99 1.27
N GLU A 9 4.95 30.96 0.49
CA GLU A 9 4.45 29.57 0.64
C GLU A 9 5.14 28.81 1.79
N ASP A 10 6.29 29.30 2.27
CA ASP A 10 7.02 28.67 3.37
C ASP A 10 6.44 29.04 4.75
N TYR A 11 5.51 29.99 4.82
CA TYR A 11 4.91 30.45 6.07
C TYR A 11 3.63 29.67 6.39
N CYS A 12 3.37 29.49 7.68
CA CYS A 12 2.23 28.74 8.17
C CYS A 12 0.93 29.53 7.99
N ASP A 13 -0.07 28.87 7.38
CA ASP A 13 -1.39 29.45 7.07
C ASP A 13 -2.11 30.05 8.29
N ILE A 14 -1.99 29.39 9.45
CA ILE A 14 -2.64 29.83 10.70
C ILE A 14 -1.73 30.67 11.60
N TYR A 15 -0.41 30.64 11.37
CA TYR A 15 0.58 31.39 12.14
C TYR A 15 1.45 32.23 11.19
N PRO A 16 1.01 33.45 10.81
CA PRO A 16 1.59 34.24 9.70
C PRO A 16 3.07 34.62 9.83
N ASN A 17 3.69 34.43 11.00
CA ASN A 17 5.10 34.73 11.25
C ASN A 17 5.93 33.48 11.58
N ARG A 18 5.37 32.29 11.36
CA ARG A 18 6.02 30.99 11.60
C ARG A 18 6.28 30.32 10.26
N ILE A 19 7.47 29.76 10.07
CA ILE A 19 7.76 28.88 8.93
C ILE A 19 7.00 27.57 9.15
N CYS A 20 6.30 27.08 8.12
CA CYS A 20 5.57 25.82 8.19
C CYS A 20 6.53 24.67 8.47
N ASP A 21 6.26 23.93 9.53
CA ASP A 21 7.03 22.76 9.96
C ASP A 21 6.19 21.46 9.88
N ASN A 22 5.07 21.50 9.16
CA ASN A 22 4.13 20.38 9.00
C ASN A 22 3.61 19.80 10.32
N CYS A 23 3.49 20.61 11.38
CA CYS A 23 2.92 20.18 12.67
C CYS A 23 1.43 19.80 12.63
N GLY A 24 0.72 20.14 11.54
CA GLY A 24 -0.68 19.76 11.32
C GLY A 24 -1.69 20.50 12.19
N ASP A 25 -1.30 21.60 12.84
CA ASP A 25 -2.21 22.38 13.70
C ASP A 25 -3.37 22.99 12.91
N CYS A 26 -3.15 23.36 11.64
CA CYS A 26 -4.20 23.82 10.73
C CYS A 26 -5.28 22.76 10.49
N LEU A 27 -4.95 21.47 10.57
CA LEU A 27 -5.90 20.36 10.40
C LEU A 27 -6.76 20.13 11.65
N LYS A 28 -6.34 20.63 12.81
CA LYS A 28 -7.05 20.45 14.09
C LYS A 28 -8.17 21.47 14.29
N GLU A 29 -8.01 22.69 13.79
CA GLU A 29 -9.06 23.72 13.83
C GLU A 29 -10.22 23.38 12.89
N GLU A 30 -9.93 22.77 11.74
CA GLU A 30 -10.94 22.41 10.74
C GLU A 30 -11.62 21.05 10.98
N GLY A 31 -11.17 20.30 12.00
CA GLY A 31 -11.87 19.14 12.57
C GLY A 31 -12.04 17.91 11.68
N ILE A 32 -11.86 18.03 10.36
CA ILE A 32 -11.80 16.98 9.34
C ILE A 32 -10.90 17.55 8.23
N ASP A 33 -10.08 16.69 7.60
CA ASP A 33 -9.37 17.01 6.36
C ASP A 33 -10.39 17.25 5.23
N VAL A 34 -10.94 18.47 5.13
CA VAL A 34 -11.93 18.91 4.14
C VAL A 34 -11.40 20.00 3.21
N ARG A 35 -10.08 20.07 2.97
CA ARG A 35 -9.66 20.56 1.64
C ARG A 35 -10.16 19.53 0.64
N ALA A 36 -11.42 19.71 0.26
CA ALA A 36 -12.12 18.86 -0.69
C ALA A 36 -11.24 18.81 -1.91
N ILE A 37 -10.63 17.65 -2.14
CA ILE A 37 -9.98 17.37 -3.39
C ILE A 37 -11.08 17.51 -4.43
N LYS A 38 -11.03 18.59 -5.21
CA LYS A 38 -11.98 18.80 -6.31
C LYS A 38 -11.70 17.70 -7.31
N ILE A 39 -12.55 16.68 -7.32
CA ILE A 39 -12.43 15.55 -8.25
C ILE A 39 -12.46 16.05 -9.70
N GLU A 40 -13.13 17.18 -9.94
CA GLU A 40 -13.15 17.92 -11.21
C GLU A 40 -11.77 18.44 -11.63
N ASP A 41 -10.91 18.85 -10.68
CA ASP A 41 -9.54 19.33 -10.94
C ASP A 41 -8.54 18.17 -11.12
N ILE A 42 -8.92 16.94 -10.75
CA ILE A 42 -8.16 15.71 -10.98
C ILE A 42 -8.54 15.03 -12.31
N ALA A 43 -9.70 15.38 -12.88
CA ALA A 43 -10.20 14.78 -14.11
C ALA A 43 -9.26 15.12 -15.29
N LYS A 44 -8.33 14.22 -15.56
CA LYS A 44 -7.40 14.29 -16.70
C LYS A 44 -8.19 14.32 -17.99
N THR A 45 -7.76 15.18 -18.92
CA THR A 45 -8.32 15.23 -20.27
C THR A 45 -8.01 13.92 -21.01
N VAL A 46 -8.82 13.55 -22.01
CA VAL A 46 -8.68 12.26 -22.73
C VAL A 46 -7.27 12.11 -23.33
N GLU A 47 -6.65 13.20 -23.76
CA GLU A 47 -5.30 13.23 -24.32
C GLU A 47 -4.21 12.93 -23.27
N GLU A 48 -4.37 13.42 -22.04
CA GLU A 48 -3.43 13.14 -20.94
C GLU A 48 -3.52 11.68 -20.47
N ASN A 49 -4.70 11.07 -20.56
CA ASN A 49 -4.88 9.65 -20.27
C ASN A 49 -4.15 8.77 -21.29
N GLU A 50 -4.28 9.07 -22.59
CA GLU A 50 -3.55 8.35 -23.65
C GLU A 50 -2.04 8.48 -23.50
N PHE A 51 -1.53 9.65 -23.08
CA PHE A 51 -0.10 9.84 -22.81
C PHE A 51 0.38 8.95 -21.66
N LEU A 52 -0.34 8.95 -20.54
CA LEU A 52 0.01 8.18 -19.34
C LEU A 52 -0.10 6.67 -19.58
N GLU A 53 -1.12 6.21 -20.30
CA GLU A 53 -1.27 4.81 -20.68
C GLU A 53 -0.10 4.34 -21.55
N ASN A 54 0.34 5.16 -22.50
CA ASN A 54 1.49 4.84 -23.34
C ASN A 54 2.82 4.85 -22.56
N GLU A 55 3.00 5.77 -21.62
CA GLU A 55 4.16 5.80 -20.74
C GLU A 55 4.20 4.56 -19.83
N TYR A 56 3.07 4.22 -19.21
CA TYR A 56 2.92 3.03 -18.38
C TYR A 56 3.19 1.75 -19.16
N LYS A 57 2.69 1.67 -20.40
CA LYS A 57 2.92 0.52 -21.29
C LYS A 57 4.39 0.37 -21.65
N LYS A 58 5.08 1.47 -21.96
CA LYS A 58 6.54 1.45 -22.22
C LYS A 58 7.34 1.01 -20.99
N MET A 59 6.96 1.47 -19.80
CA MET A 59 7.61 1.07 -18.55
C MET A 59 7.44 -0.42 -18.27
N LEU A 60 6.25 -0.98 -18.52
CA LEU A 60 5.99 -2.42 -18.42
C LEU A 60 6.80 -3.22 -19.45
N GLU A 61 6.94 -2.69 -20.67
CA GLU A 61 7.70 -3.33 -21.74
C GLU A 61 9.20 -3.34 -21.42
N SER A 62 9.75 -2.25 -20.91
CA SER A 62 11.14 -2.21 -20.43
C SER A 62 11.38 -3.14 -19.25
N LEU A 63 10.44 -3.24 -18.29
CA LEU A 63 10.56 -4.21 -17.20
C LEU A 63 10.54 -5.65 -17.71
N LYS A 64 9.67 -5.97 -18.69
CA LYS A 64 9.63 -7.31 -19.28
C LYS A 64 10.91 -7.66 -20.02
N GLU A 65 11.50 -6.70 -20.74
CA GLU A 65 12.80 -6.89 -21.40
C GLU A 65 13.93 -7.08 -20.39
N GLU A 66 13.91 -6.39 -19.24
CA GLU A 66 14.89 -6.56 -18.16
C GLU A 66 14.72 -7.86 -17.36
N HIS A 67 13.49 -8.38 -17.20
CA HIS A 67 13.20 -9.60 -16.43
C HIS A 67 13.30 -10.91 -17.22
N LEU A 68 13.48 -10.85 -18.55
CA LEU A 68 13.59 -12.04 -19.40
C LEU A 68 14.97 -12.72 -19.36
N SER A 69 15.96 -12.16 -18.66
CA SER A 69 17.31 -12.75 -18.57
C SER A 69 17.57 -13.65 -17.36
N ASP A 70 16.84 -13.55 -16.24
CA ASP A 70 17.36 -14.11 -14.98
C ASP A 70 16.40 -14.86 -14.04
N VAL A 71 15.19 -15.26 -14.44
CA VAL A 71 14.37 -16.11 -13.56
C VAL A 71 13.73 -17.29 -14.29
N LYS A 72 14.40 -18.44 -14.22
CA LYS A 72 13.70 -19.74 -14.29
C LYS A 72 12.84 -19.88 -13.04
N ILE A 73 11.62 -19.39 -13.13
CA ILE A 73 10.58 -19.61 -12.14
C ILE A 73 10.01 -21.02 -12.40
N GLU A 74 10.67 -22.05 -11.86
CA GLU A 74 10.17 -23.44 -11.93
C GLU A 74 9.22 -23.79 -10.76
N GLU A 75 8.90 -22.85 -9.86
CA GLU A 75 8.08 -23.15 -8.67
C GLU A 75 7.32 -21.93 -8.11
N VAL A 76 6.75 -21.07 -8.96
CA VAL A 76 5.68 -20.16 -8.52
C VAL A 76 4.37 -20.78 -8.96
N GLY A 77 3.85 -21.62 -8.08
CA GLY A 77 2.42 -21.84 -7.87
C GLY A 77 1.57 -22.11 -9.10
N GLU A 78 1.25 -23.39 -9.31
CA GLU A 78 0.09 -23.85 -10.10
C GLU A 78 -1.20 -23.09 -9.73
N TYR A 79 -1.30 -22.56 -8.49
CA TYR A 79 -2.39 -21.71 -8.00
C TYR A 79 -2.49 -20.32 -8.64
N ALA A 80 -1.42 -19.77 -9.23
CA ALA A 80 -1.43 -18.44 -9.82
C ALA A 80 -1.88 -18.44 -11.30
N LEU A 81 -1.94 -19.62 -11.92
CA LEU A 81 -2.22 -19.79 -13.36
C LEU A 81 -3.67 -20.22 -13.67
N GLU A 82 -4.45 -20.69 -12.69
CA GLU A 82 -5.81 -21.18 -12.93
C GLU A 82 -6.92 -20.11 -12.86
N ASN A 83 -6.63 -18.90 -12.33
CA ASN A 83 -7.60 -17.82 -12.33
C ASN A 83 -7.46 -16.93 -13.57
N GLU A 84 -7.95 -17.43 -14.71
CA GLU A 84 -8.22 -16.61 -15.92
C GLU A 84 -9.50 -15.75 -15.79
N SER A 85 -10.19 -15.77 -14.64
CA SER A 85 -11.33 -14.90 -14.38
C SER A 85 -10.87 -13.50 -13.98
N SER A 86 -11.30 -12.47 -14.73
CA SER A 86 -11.08 -11.06 -14.38
C SER A 86 -11.94 -10.55 -13.22
N ASP A 87 -12.64 -11.46 -12.55
CA ASP A 87 -13.58 -11.12 -11.50
C ASP A 87 -12.82 -10.92 -10.19
N TYR A 88 -13.12 -9.82 -9.51
CA TYR A 88 -12.56 -9.54 -8.20
C TYR A 88 -13.00 -10.64 -7.23
N VAL A 89 -12.02 -11.34 -6.64
CA VAL A 89 -12.24 -12.32 -5.58
C VAL A 89 -11.81 -11.68 -4.26
N ASP A 90 -12.73 -11.60 -3.29
CA ASP A 90 -12.40 -11.08 -1.97
C ASP A 90 -11.57 -12.12 -1.20
N ALA A 91 -10.45 -11.68 -0.63
CA ALA A 91 -9.62 -12.51 0.24
C ALA A 91 -10.37 -12.91 1.52
N PHE A 92 -11.36 -12.13 1.95
CA PHE A 92 -12.22 -12.47 3.09
C PHE A 92 -13.18 -13.62 2.79
N ASP A 93 -13.50 -13.90 1.53
CA ASP A 93 -14.33 -15.06 1.18
C ASP A 93 -13.58 -16.40 1.35
N HIS A 94 -12.25 -16.33 1.44
CA HIS A 94 -11.35 -17.48 1.55
C HIS A 94 -10.62 -17.55 2.90
N ILE A 95 -11.08 -16.78 3.89
CA ILE A 95 -10.49 -16.82 5.23
C ILE A 95 -11.00 -18.05 5.98
N GLU A 96 -10.08 -18.90 6.44
CA GLU A 96 -10.36 -20.03 7.32
C GLU A 96 -9.77 -19.74 8.70
N TYR A 97 -10.49 -20.12 9.76
CA TYR A 97 -9.98 -19.97 11.11
C TYR A 97 -8.92 -21.03 11.38
N ILE A 98 -7.86 -20.62 12.06
CA ILE A 98 -6.77 -21.52 12.45
C ILE A 98 -7.29 -22.70 13.30
N ASP A 99 -8.37 -22.50 14.06
CA ASP A 99 -9.02 -23.55 14.85
C ASP A 99 -9.77 -24.59 13.99
N ASP A 100 -10.18 -24.22 12.78
CA ASP A 100 -10.80 -25.14 11.81
C ASP A 100 -9.74 -25.94 11.04
N LEU A 101 -8.49 -25.48 11.07
CA LEU A 101 -7.36 -26.13 10.44
C LEU A 101 -6.73 -27.15 11.41
N ASP A 102 -6.68 -28.42 11.02
CA ASP A 102 -6.04 -29.51 11.80
C ASP A 102 -4.49 -29.46 11.73
N ILE A 103 -3.91 -28.25 11.86
CA ILE A 103 -2.47 -27.98 11.74
C ILE A 103 -1.72 -28.40 13.00
N PHE A 104 -2.37 -28.32 14.16
CA PHE A 104 -1.74 -28.59 15.46
C PHE A 104 -2.02 -30.01 15.98
N GLY A 105 -2.79 -30.82 15.24
CA GLY A 105 -3.16 -32.17 15.65
C GLY A 105 -3.94 -32.17 16.97
N GLU A 106 -3.42 -32.85 17.99
CA GLU A 106 -4.04 -32.87 19.32
C GLU A 106 -3.74 -31.63 20.17
N ASP A 107 -2.72 -30.84 19.80
CA ASP A 107 -2.31 -29.65 20.57
C ASP A 107 -3.18 -28.44 20.20
N SER A 108 -3.56 -27.61 21.17
CA SER A 108 -4.25 -26.35 20.86
C SER A 108 -3.27 -25.29 20.32
N LEU A 109 -3.77 -24.25 19.65
CA LEU A 109 -2.96 -23.10 19.23
C LEU A 109 -2.17 -22.51 20.41
N GLU A 110 -2.79 -22.46 21.60
CA GLU A 110 -2.17 -21.95 22.83
C GLU A 110 -1.01 -22.83 23.32
N ASP A 111 -1.13 -24.14 23.12
CA ASP A 111 -0.11 -25.10 23.50
C ASP A 111 1.04 -25.13 22.49
N ALA A 112 0.73 -25.05 21.19
CA ALA A 112 1.70 -25.11 20.10
C ALA A 112 2.49 -23.79 19.91
N THR A 113 1.99 -22.66 20.43
CA THR A 113 2.60 -21.34 20.23
C THR A 113 2.88 -20.59 21.54
N GLU A 114 3.81 -19.64 21.49
CA GLU A 114 4.17 -18.73 22.57
C GLU A 114 3.93 -17.29 22.13
N GLU A 115 3.19 -16.50 22.90
CA GLU A 115 2.95 -15.08 22.61
C GLU A 115 4.16 -14.24 23.03
N ILE A 116 4.78 -13.57 22.05
CA ILE A 116 5.95 -12.72 22.27
C ILE A 116 5.51 -11.26 22.43
N PHE A 117 4.45 -10.86 21.73
CA PHE A 117 3.83 -9.54 21.78
C PHE A 117 2.32 -9.67 21.55
N PRO A 118 1.50 -8.66 21.93
CA PRO A 118 0.06 -8.68 21.68
C PRO A 118 -0.27 -9.00 20.22
N GLY A 119 -0.87 -10.17 19.99
CA GLY A 119 -1.24 -10.64 18.64
C GLY A 119 -0.11 -11.25 17.81
N VAL A 120 1.11 -11.39 18.36
CA VAL A 120 2.26 -12.03 17.70
C VAL A 120 2.68 -13.27 18.47
N ARG A 121 2.42 -14.43 17.86
CA ARG A 121 2.71 -15.75 18.44
C ARG A 121 3.78 -16.47 17.62
N LYS A 122 4.70 -17.15 18.30
CA LYS A 122 5.76 -17.96 17.70
C LYS A 122 5.49 -19.44 17.95
N LEU A 123 5.68 -20.28 16.93
CA LEU A 123 5.61 -21.74 17.10
C LEU A 123 6.70 -22.22 18.06
N LYS A 124 6.31 -23.03 19.05
CA LYS A 124 7.26 -23.72 19.90
C LYS A 124 7.91 -24.79 19.04
N GLY A 125 9.19 -24.61 18.70
CA GLY A 125 9.91 -25.57 17.88
C GLY A 125 9.93 -26.94 18.55
N LYS A 126 9.37 -27.96 17.90
CA LYS A 126 9.68 -29.36 18.20
C LYS A 126 11.14 -29.59 17.79
N TYR A 127 12.05 -29.63 18.76
CA TYR A 127 13.32 -30.35 18.60
C TYR A 127 13.08 -31.83 18.91
#